data_AF-A0A352XQ55-F1
#
_entry.id   AF-A0A352XQ55-F1
#
_cell.length_a   1.000
_cell.length_b   1.000
_cell.length_c   1.000
_cell.angle_alpha   90.00
_cell.angle_beta   90.00
_cell.angle_gamma   90.00
#
_symmetry.space_group_name_H-M   'P 1'
#
loop_
_entity.id
_entity.type
_entity.pdbx_description
1 polymer ?
#
loop_
_entity_poly.entity_id
_entity_poly.type
_entity_poly.pdbx_seq_one_letter_code
_entity_poly.pdbx_strand_id
1 'polypeptide(L)'
;MSELENLSSGNGDLVVVGSSAGGIEALSILVSTLPANFSAPIVLAQHLDPNRPSSLDTILQRRTPLSVEVIHSRSNLQPGTIYVVPSNRHVSIVDGHVEVQSTHPKRPTPSVDLLLSSAAEV
;
A
#
# COMPACT_ATOMS: atom_id res chain seq x y z
N MET A 1 2.84 37.14 8.42
CA MET A 1 3.93 36.37 7.78
C MET A 1 3.71 34.94 8.20
N SER A 2 2.85 34.26 7.45
CA SER A 2 2.18 33.02 7.82
C SER A 2 2.19 32.09 6.60
N GLU A 3 2.47 30.81 6.87
CA GLU A 3 2.04 29.64 6.09
C GLU A 3 2.42 29.60 4.61
N LEU A 4 3.73 29.60 4.33
CA LEU A 4 4.26 29.07 3.07
C LEU A 4 5.45 28.14 3.35
N GLU A 5 5.29 27.22 4.31
CA GLU A 5 6.19 26.08 4.41
C GLU A 5 5.72 25.00 3.43
N ASN A 6 6.35 25.04 2.26
CA ASN A 6 6.80 23.87 1.52
C ASN A 6 5.71 22.86 1.13
N LEU A 7 4.81 23.27 0.23
CA LEU A 7 4.23 22.33 -0.73
C LEU A 7 5.36 21.88 -1.66
N SER A 8 6.18 20.93 -1.22
CA SER A 8 7.08 20.21 -2.12
C SER A 8 6.18 19.48 -3.12
N SER A 9 5.93 20.14 -4.24
CA SER A 9 5.46 19.55 -5.48
C SER A 9 6.62 18.71 -6.03
N GLY A 10 7.01 17.67 -5.29
CA GLY A 10 7.89 16.65 -5.79
C GLY A 10 7.01 15.67 -6.55
N ASN A 11 7.37 15.38 -7.80
CA ASN A 11 7.04 14.09 -8.40
C ASN A 11 7.59 13.02 -7.43
N GLY A 12 6.77 12.59 -6.48
CA GLY A 12 7.15 11.60 -5.49
C GLY A 12 7.03 10.22 -6.13
N ASP A 13 8.10 9.45 -6.11
CA ASP A 13 8.03 8.05 -6.55
C ASP A 13 7.05 7.29 -5.65
N LEU A 14 6.17 6.49 -6.26
CA LEU A 14 5.26 5.57 -5.57
C LEU A 14 5.59 4.15 -6.01
N VAL A 15 5.75 3.24 -5.06
CA VAL A 15 5.93 1.81 -5.36
C VAL A 15 4.61 1.09 -5.10
N VAL A 16 4.11 0.39 -6.11
CA VAL A 16 2.91 -0.45 -6.00
C VAL A 16 3.26 -1.90 -6.33
N VAL A 17 2.85 -2.82 -5.47
CA VAL A 17 3.13 -4.25 -5.65
C VAL A 17 1.84 -5.05 -5.54
N GLY A 18 1.59 -5.89 -6.54
CA GLY A 18 0.54 -6.90 -6.52
C GLY A 18 1.11 -8.31 -6.38
N SER A 19 0.49 -9.17 -5.57
CA SER A 19 0.91 -10.55 -5.36
C SER A 19 -0.25 -11.50 -5.04
N SER A 20 -0.02 -12.81 -5.20
CA SER A 20 -1.00 -13.86 -4.97
C SER A 20 -0.35 -15.10 -4.31
N ALA A 21 -0.47 -16.30 -4.88
CA ALA A 21 0.16 -17.49 -4.31
C ALA A 21 1.70 -17.33 -4.19
N GLY A 22 2.27 -17.70 -3.04
CA GLY A 22 3.70 -17.49 -2.74
C GLY A 22 4.11 -16.03 -2.47
N GLY A 23 3.18 -15.07 -2.61
CA GLY A 23 3.49 -13.65 -2.52
C GLY A 23 3.97 -13.20 -1.15
N ILE A 24 3.52 -13.84 -0.06
CA ILE A 24 3.93 -13.47 1.32
C ILE A 24 5.45 -13.64 1.51
N GLU A 25 6.02 -14.72 0.99
CA GLU A 25 7.46 -14.97 1.09
C GLU A 25 8.25 -13.98 0.23
N ALA A 26 7.81 -13.76 -1.01
CA ALA A 26 8.42 -12.78 -1.91
C ALA A 26 8.37 -11.35 -1.34
N LEU A 27 7.22 -10.94 -0.78
CA LEU A 27 7.06 -9.66 -0.11
C LEU A 27 7.97 -9.56 1.12
N SER A 28 8.07 -10.63 1.91
CA SER A 28 8.97 -10.66 3.08
C SER A 28 10.44 -10.47 2.68
N ILE A 29 10.87 -11.09 1.59
CA ILE A 29 12.22 -10.91 1.04
C ILE A 29 12.38 -9.45 0.57
N LEU A 30 11.45 -8.95 -0.26
CA LEU A 30 11.47 -7.59 -0.78
C LEU A 30 11.64 -6.56 0.34
N VAL A 31 10.73 -6.55 1.33
CA VAL A 31 10.73 -5.52 2.38
C VAL A 31 11.94 -5.61 3.31
N SER A 32 12.58 -6.79 3.40
CA SER A 32 13.79 -6.99 4.21
C SER A 32 15.06 -6.40 3.60
N THR A 33 15.02 -6.10 2.30
CA THR A 33 16.15 -5.47 1.59
C THR A 33 16.08 -3.95 1.58
N LEU A 34 14.98 -3.36 2.04
CA LEU A 34 14.77 -1.91 2.00
C LEU A 34 15.49 -1.21 3.18
N PRO A 35 16.17 -0.08 2.93
CA PRO A 35 16.82 0.67 3.99
C PRO A 35 15.78 1.44 4.84
N ALA A 36 16.12 1.77 6.08
CA ALA A 36 15.23 2.50 7.00
C ALA A 36 14.84 3.91 6.51
N ASN A 37 15.62 4.49 5.60
CA ASN A 37 15.37 5.81 5.00
C ASN A 37 14.82 5.72 3.57
N PHE A 38 14.14 4.61 3.22
CA PHE A 38 13.53 4.45 1.90
C PHE A 38 12.58 5.62 1.59
N SER A 39 12.82 6.32 0.48
CA SER A 39 12.27 7.66 0.23
C SER A 39 10.89 7.68 -0.43
N ALA A 40 10.29 6.52 -0.67
CA ALA A 40 8.99 6.39 -1.33
C ALA A 40 7.98 5.66 -0.44
N PRO A 41 6.67 6.01 -0.50
CA PRO A 41 5.61 5.15 0.00
C PRO A 41 5.52 3.86 -0.82
N ILE A 42 5.10 2.78 -0.18
CA ILE A 42 4.87 1.48 -0.82
C ILE A 42 3.44 1.04 -0.55
N VAL A 43 2.68 0.63 -1.58
CA VAL A 43 1.33 0.06 -1.43
C VAL A 43 1.32 -1.38 -1.92
N LEU A 44 0.93 -2.32 -1.04
CA LEU A 44 0.96 -3.76 -1.28
C LEU A 44 -0.46 -4.34 -1.34
N ALA A 45 -0.82 -4.93 -2.48
CA ALA A 45 -2.02 -5.74 -2.64
C ALA A 45 -1.67 -7.22 -2.75
N GLN A 46 -2.00 -7.98 -1.73
CA GLN A 46 -1.85 -9.43 -1.69
C GLN A 46 -3.25 -10.08 -1.73
N HIS A 47 -3.52 -10.94 -2.72
CA HIS A 47 -4.74 -11.75 -2.71
C HIS A 47 -4.74 -12.71 -1.51
N LEU A 48 -5.76 -12.60 -0.66
CA LEU A 48 -5.96 -13.40 0.55
C LEU A 48 -7.43 -13.82 0.64
N ASP A 49 -7.74 -14.71 1.57
CA ASP A 49 -9.14 -15.03 1.88
C ASP A 49 -9.83 -13.78 2.48
N PRO A 50 -10.89 -13.23 1.83
CA PRO A 50 -11.58 -12.05 2.30
C PRO A 50 -12.40 -12.29 3.57
N ASN A 51 -12.66 -13.56 3.93
CA ASN A 51 -13.42 -13.93 5.13
C ASN A 51 -12.52 -14.16 6.35
N ARG A 52 -11.21 -14.03 6.19
CA ARG A 52 -10.24 -14.24 7.27
C ARG A 52 -9.43 -12.96 7.52
N PRO A 53 -9.21 -12.61 8.80
CA PRO A 53 -8.23 -11.61 9.15
C PRO A 53 -6.87 -12.00 8.56
N SER A 54 -6.18 -11.01 8.00
CA SER A 54 -4.79 -11.14 7.57
C SER A 54 -3.86 -10.78 8.72
N SER A 55 -2.70 -11.44 8.77
CA SER A 55 -1.57 -11.02 9.63
C SER A 55 -0.39 -10.52 8.79
N LEU A 56 -0.63 -10.15 7.54
CA LEU A 56 0.42 -9.77 6.59
C LEU A 56 1.21 -8.56 7.09
N ASP A 57 0.54 -7.54 7.60
CA ASP A 57 1.15 -6.37 8.24
C ASP A 57 2.14 -6.79 9.34
N THR A 58 1.72 -7.66 10.24
CA THR A 58 2.54 -8.15 11.35
C THR A 58 3.71 -9.02 10.86
N ILE A 59 3.51 -9.81 9.80
CA ILE A 59 4.56 -10.61 9.18
C ILE A 59 5.62 -9.69 8.56
N LEU A 60 5.20 -8.69 7.78
CA LEU A 60 6.11 -7.77 7.10
C LEU A 60 6.83 -6.83 8.08
N GLN A 61 6.14 -6.34 9.12
CA GLN A 61 6.73 -5.46 10.13
C GLN A 61 7.93 -6.10 10.84
N ARG A 62 7.94 -7.42 11.00
CA ARG A 62 9.09 -8.17 11.59
C ARG A 62 10.29 -8.27 10.65
N ARG A 63 10.12 -7.93 9.38
CA ARG A 63 11.12 -8.10 8.32
C ARG A 63 11.71 -6.79 7.83
N THR A 64 11.14 -5.65 8.19
CA THR A 64 11.54 -4.35 7.67
C THR A 64 11.69 -3.31 8.79
N PRO A 65 12.62 -2.35 8.65
CA PRO A 65 12.69 -1.20 9.56
C PRO A 65 11.62 -0.13 9.25
N LEU A 66 10.93 -0.23 8.11
CA LEU A 66 9.86 0.70 7.72
C LEU A 66 8.59 0.48 8.55
N SER A 67 7.76 1.52 8.66
CA SER A 67 6.42 1.38 9.23
C SER A 67 5.54 0.55 8.31
N VAL A 68 4.76 -0.39 8.87
CA VAL A 68 3.79 -1.18 8.12
C VAL A 68 2.39 -0.92 8.66
N GLU A 69 1.50 -0.44 7.80
CA GLU A 69 0.16 0.00 8.16
C GLU A 69 -0.91 -0.65 7.28
N VAL A 70 -2.03 -1.06 7.87
CA VAL A 70 -3.19 -1.54 7.10
C VAL A 70 -4.07 -0.36 6.72
N ILE A 71 -4.51 -0.30 5.46
CA ILE A 71 -5.36 0.77 4.97
C ILE A 71 -6.79 0.55 5.46
N HIS A 72 -7.24 1.42 6.38
CA HIS A 72 -8.60 1.39 6.93
C HIS A 72 -9.50 2.51 6.42
N SER A 73 -8.90 3.63 6.01
CA SER A 73 -9.58 4.84 5.56
C SER A 73 -8.72 5.57 4.54
N ARG A 74 -9.24 6.67 4.00
CA ARG A 74 -8.43 7.58 3.19
C ARG A 74 -7.25 8.09 4.01
N SER A 75 -6.05 7.98 3.47
CA SER A 75 -4.81 8.40 4.13
C SER A 75 -3.85 9.02 3.12
N ASN A 76 -3.05 9.99 3.56
CA ASN A 76 -1.97 10.54 2.76
C ASN A 76 -0.78 9.56 2.77
N LEU A 77 -0.22 9.27 1.60
CA LEU A 77 0.90 8.34 1.46
C LEU A 77 2.21 9.01 1.92
N GLN A 78 2.87 8.41 2.91
CA GLN A 78 4.11 8.94 3.47
C GLN A 78 5.32 8.10 3.03
N PRO A 79 6.45 8.75 2.64
CA PRO A 79 7.74 8.07 2.47
C PRO A 79 8.11 7.21 3.67
N GLY A 80 8.72 6.05 3.41
CA GLY A 80 9.17 5.15 4.47
C GLY A 80 8.06 4.35 5.14
N THR A 81 6.85 4.34 4.56
CA THR A 81 5.71 3.55 5.04
C THR A 81 5.24 2.54 3.98
N ILE A 82 4.97 1.32 4.44
CA ILE A 82 4.37 0.25 3.66
C ILE A 82 2.89 0.14 4.04
N TYR A 83 2.02 0.39 3.07
CA TYR A 83 0.58 0.31 3.21
C TYR A 83 0.07 -1.03 2.67
N VAL A 84 -0.55 -1.83 3.54
CA VAL A 84 -1.13 -3.12 3.22
C VAL A 84 -2.61 -2.95 2.91
N VAL A 85 -3.01 -3.36 1.70
CA VAL A 85 -4.41 -3.40 1.31
C VAL A 85 -5.11 -4.55 2.05
N PRO A 86 -6.24 -4.31 2.72
CA PRO A 86 -6.96 -5.36 3.42
C PRO A 86 -7.59 -6.37 2.45
N SER A 87 -7.68 -7.64 2.88
CA SER A 87 -8.11 -8.79 2.07
C SER A 87 -9.53 -8.70 1.50
N ASN A 88 -10.35 -7.78 1.98
CA ASN A 88 -11.77 -7.67 1.65
C ASN A 88 -12.18 -6.27 1.15
N ARG A 89 -11.23 -5.44 0.72
CA ARG A 89 -11.52 -4.14 0.11
C ARG A 89 -10.74 -3.97 -1.18
N HIS A 90 -11.31 -3.14 -2.05
CA HIS A 90 -10.56 -2.52 -3.12
C HIS A 90 -9.96 -1.22 -2.61
N VAL A 91 -8.81 -0.85 -3.16
CA VAL A 91 -8.12 0.40 -2.86
C VAL A 91 -7.69 1.02 -4.18
N SER A 92 -7.75 2.35 -4.26
CA SER A 92 -7.22 3.15 -5.36
C SER A 92 -6.29 4.24 -4.85
N ILE A 93 -5.47 4.77 -5.75
CA ILE A 93 -4.65 5.94 -5.52
C ILE A 93 -5.30 7.15 -6.21
N VAL A 94 -5.50 8.24 -5.48
CA VAL A 94 -6.15 9.47 -5.98
C VAL A 94 -5.48 10.67 -5.34
N ASP A 95 -4.96 11.61 -6.14
CA ASP A 95 -4.32 12.84 -5.66
C ASP A 95 -3.24 12.60 -4.58
N GLY A 96 -2.40 11.58 -4.74
CA GLY A 96 -1.37 11.20 -3.75
C GLY A 96 -1.92 10.53 -2.46
N HIS A 97 -3.22 10.27 -2.39
CA HIS A 97 -3.86 9.58 -1.29
C HIS A 97 -4.18 8.14 -1.67
N VAL A 98 -4.22 7.28 -0.67
CA VAL A 98 -4.84 5.96 -0.78
C VAL A 98 -6.29 6.05 -0.33
N GLU A 99 -7.22 5.45 -1.07
CA GLU A 99 -8.65 5.50 -0.78
C GLU A 99 -9.28 4.09 -0.80
N VAL A 100 -10.03 3.77 0.26
CA VAL A 100 -10.77 2.51 0.35
C VAL A 100 -12.07 2.63 -0.45
N GLN A 101 -12.22 1.76 -1.43
CA GLN A 101 -13.39 1.72 -2.29
C GLN A 101 -14.55 0.97 -1.63
N SER A 102 -15.77 1.39 -1.95
CA SER A 102 -16.98 0.67 -1.54
C SER A 102 -17.01 -0.72 -2.21
N THR A 103 -17.14 -1.77 -1.40
CA THR A 103 -17.01 -3.16 -1.85
C THR A 103 -18.07 -3.53 -2.87
N HIS A 104 -17.66 -4.11 -4.00
CA HIS A 104 -18.55 -4.72 -4.97
C HIS A 104 -18.35 -6.25 -4.96
N PRO A 105 -19.39 -7.06 -4.69
CA PRO A 105 -19.25 -8.50 -4.40
C PRO A 105 -18.88 -9.38 -5.62
N LYS A 106 -18.63 -8.79 -6.79
CA LYS A 106 -18.49 -9.54 -8.05
C LYS A 106 -17.04 -9.83 -8.48
N ARG A 107 -16.03 -9.31 -7.78
CA ARG A 107 -14.61 -9.49 -8.16
C ARG A 107 -13.76 -9.93 -6.95
N PRO A 108 -12.66 -10.67 -7.17
CA PRO A 108 -11.67 -10.93 -6.12
C PRO A 108 -11.18 -9.62 -5.50
N THR A 109 -11.15 -9.57 -4.18
CA THR A 109 -10.64 -8.44 -3.39
C THR A 109 -9.34 -8.84 -2.70
N PRO A 110 -8.32 -7.95 -2.65
CA PRO A 110 -8.20 -6.70 -3.41
C PRO A 110 -8.01 -6.92 -4.92
N SER A 111 -8.27 -5.90 -5.75
CA SER A 111 -7.98 -5.96 -7.19
C SER A 111 -6.64 -5.28 -7.44
N VAL A 112 -5.66 -6.07 -7.88
CA VAL A 112 -4.34 -5.56 -8.24
C VAL A 112 -4.43 -4.62 -9.45
N ASP A 113 -5.26 -4.96 -10.45
CA ASP A 113 -5.44 -4.13 -11.65
C ASP A 113 -5.99 -2.75 -11.32
N LEU A 114 -6.99 -2.66 -10.42
CA LEU A 114 -7.53 -1.37 -9.99
C LEU A 114 -6.46 -0.54 -9.29
N LEU A 115 -5.70 -1.15 -8.39
CA LEU A 115 -4.65 -0.46 -7.66
C LEU A 115 -3.58 0.08 -8.63
N LEU A 116 -3.06 -0.77 -9.53
CA LEU A 116 -2.03 -0.38 -10.49
C LEU A 116 -2.53 0.66 -11.50
N SER A 117 -3.75 0.50 -12.03
CA SER A 117 -4.32 1.47 -12.97
C SER A 117 -4.49 2.85 -12.34
N SER A 118 -5.07 2.92 -11.14
CA SER A 118 -5.20 4.20 -10.43
C SER A 118 -3.84 4.82 -10.05
N ALA A 119 -2.84 3.99 -9.72
CA ALA A 119 -1.49 4.47 -9.43
C ALA A 119 -0.75 5.00 -10.67
N ALA A 120 -1.14 4.58 -11.87
CA ALA A 120 -0.55 5.07 -13.12
C ALA A 120 -1.15 6.41 -13.58
N GLU A 121 -2.22 6.88 -12.93
CA GLU A 121 -2.89 8.14 -13.24
C GLU A 121 -2.36 9.33 -12.41
N VAL A 122 -1.46 9.09 -11.46
CA VAL A 122 -0.90 10.11 -10.54
C VAL A 122 0.52 10.54 -10.87
#